data_AF-A0A6A7KUG1-F1
#
_entry.id   AF-A0A6A7KUG1-F1
#
_cell.length_a   1.000
_cell.length_b   1.000
_cell.length_c   1.000
_cell.angle_alpha   90.00
_cell.angle_beta   90.00
_cell.angle_gamma   90.00
#
_symmetry.space_group_name_H-M   'P 1'
#
loop_
_entity.id
_entity.type
_entity.pdbx_description
1 polymer ?
#
loop_
_entity_poly.entity_id
_entity_poly.type
_entity_poly.pdbx_seq_one_letter_code
_entity_poly.pdbx_strand_id
1 'polypeptide(L)'
;MAHLERIMSRGKPSGRSLTNRDAAIVLGMISRGDRHHDIAAWFGVNQGRIAEVQEGSHGSIAAAPADQLPPKGPPGIKGRRLRAVVGRTLEALTSGEASPEDGMSQLRDALARYDSHEA
;
A
#
# COMPACT_ATOMS: atom_id res chain seq x y z
N MET A 1 -24.21 -15.29 -36.88
CA MET A 1 -23.26 -15.43 -35.76
C MET A 1 -22.95 -14.04 -35.20
N ALA A 2 -23.81 -13.51 -34.33
CA ALA A 2 -23.61 -12.19 -33.73
C ALA A 2 -22.75 -12.36 -32.47
N HIS A 3 -21.57 -11.72 -32.48
CA HIS A 3 -20.66 -11.68 -31.34
C HIS A 3 -21.24 -10.70 -30.32
N LEU A 4 -21.81 -11.22 -29.23
CA LEU A 4 -22.20 -10.44 -28.06
C LEU A 4 -20.91 -9.90 -27.41
N GLU A 5 -20.62 -8.62 -27.63
CA GLU A 5 -19.67 -7.88 -26.80
C GLU A 5 -20.19 -7.90 -25.36
N ARG A 6 -19.54 -8.72 -24.53
CA ARG A 6 -19.79 -8.75 -23.09
C ARG A 6 -19.32 -7.42 -22.52
N ILE A 7 -20.24 -6.48 -22.31
CA ILE A 7 -20.02 -5.28 -21.49
C ILE A 7 -19.62 -5.78 -20.10
N MET A 8 -18.32 -5.84 -19.83
CA MET A 8 -17.82 -6.13 -18.50
C MET A 8 -18.19 -4.94 -17.63
N SER A 9 -19.25 -5.10 -16.82
CA SER A 9 -19.67 -4.14 -15.82
C SER A 9 -18.47 -3.82 -14.92
N ARG A 10 -17.96 -2.59 -15.03
CA ARG A 10 -16.86 -2.12 -14.17
C ARG A 10 -17.42 -2.04 -12.75
N GLY A 11 -16.68 -2.58 -11.78
CA GLY A 11 -17.03 -2.45 -10.37
C GLY A 11 -17.22 -0.98 -9.97
N LYS A 12 -18.16 -0.72 -9.04
CA LYS A 12 -18.51 0.62 -8.59
C LYS A 12 -17.24 1.42 -8.24
N PRO A 13 -17.10 2.67 -8.72
CA PRO A 13 -15.94 3.50 -8.39
C PRO A 13 -15.86 3.68 -6.87
N SER A 14 -14.64 3.63 -6.32
CA SER A 14 -14.37 3.76 -4.88
C SER A 14 -14.69 5.16 -4.32
N GLY A 15 -15.10 6.11 -5.18
CA GLY A 15 -15.32 7.52 -4.82
C GLY A 15 -14.03 8.30 -4.57
N ARG A 16 -12.86 7.66 -4.63
CA ARG A 16 -11.53 8.29 -4.52
C ARG A 16 -10.88 8.40 -5.89
N SER A 17 -10.34 9.58 -6.20
CA SER A 17 -9.52 9.83 -7.39
C SER A 17 -8.05 9.98 -7.00
N LEU A 18 -7.17 9.45 -7.84
CA LEU A 18 -5.73 9.65 -7.69
C LEU A 18 -5.37 11.07 -8.14
N THR A 19 -4.42 11.69 -7.46
CA THR A 19 -3.79 12.96 -7.88
C THR A 19 -2.62 12.67 -8.84
N ASN A 20 -2.08 13.71 -9.47
CA ASN A 20 -0.85 13.57 -10.27
C ASN A 20 0.36 13.12 -9.43
N ARG A 21 0.40 13.48 -8.14
CA ARG A 21 1.42 12.99 -7.21
C ARG A 21 1.25 11.50 -6.94
N ASP A 22 0.01 11.04 -6.71
CA ASP A 22 -0.27 9.62 -6.55
C ASP A 22 0.08 8.84 -7.81
N ALA A 23 -0.24 9.38 -8.99
CA ALA A 23 0.12 8.78 -10.28
C ALA A 23 1.63 8.60 -10.44
N ALA A 24 2.44 9.60 -10.04
CA ALA A 24 3.91 9.46 -10.04
C ALA A 24 4.38 8.30 -9.15
N ILE A 25 3.81 8.16 -7.94
CA ILE A 25 4.14 7.06 -7.02
C ILE A 25 3.69 5.72 -7.60
N VAL A 26 2.46 5.64 -8.13
CA VAL A 26 1.94 4.45 -8.80
C VAL A 26 2.86 4.00 -9.94
N LEU A 27 3.27 4.92 -10.82
CA LEU A 27 4.20 4.63 -11.92
C LEU A 27 5.56 4.14 -11.41
N GLY A 28 6.07 4.71 -10.31
CA GLY A 28 7.28 4.23 -9.66
C GLY A 28 7.13 2.82 -9.07
N MET A 29 6.00 2.53 -8.41
CA MET A 29 5.70 1.19 -7.90
C MET A 29 5.54 0.15 -9.03
N ILE A 30 4.88 0.51 -10.15
CA ILE A 30 4.80 -0.33 -11.34
C ILE A 30 6.20 -0.59 -11.91
N SER A 31 7.03 0.46 -12.04
CA SER A 31 8.41 0.34 -12.53
C SER A 31 9.29 -0.53 -11.63
N ARG A 32 9.02 -0.53 -10.31
CA ARG A 32 9.66 -1.43 -9.33
C ARG A 32 9.16 -2.89 -9.42
N GLY A 33 8.10 -3.15 -10.16
CA GLY A 33 7.50 -4.48 -10.32
C GLY A 33 6.57 -4.87 -9.17
N ASP A 34 5.85 -3.90 -8.60
CA ASP A 34 4.82 -4.15 -7.60
C ASP A 34 3.51 -4.62 -8.25
N ARG A 35 2.73 -5.44 -7.54
CA ARG A 35 1.46 -5.98 -8.05
C ARG A 35 0.36 -4.92 -7.98
N HIS A 36 -0.46 -4.81 -9.03
CA HIS A 36 -1.51 -3.77 -9.11
C HIS A 36 -2.48 -3.77 -7.92
N HIS A 37 -2.83 -4.94 -7.37
CA HIS A 37 -3.71 -5.01 -6.21
C HIS A 37 -3.05 -4.50 -4.93
N ASP A 38 -1.74 -4.68 -4.76
CA ASP A 38 -0.99 -4.13 -3.62
C ASP A 38 -0.88 -2.61 -3.75
N ILE A 39 -0.55 -2.12 -4.96
CA ILE A 39 -0.53 -0.68 -5.27
C ILE A 39 -1.91 -0.09 -4.95
N ALA A 40 -2.98 -0.66 -5.49
CA ALA A 40 -4.34 -0.19 -5.28
C ALA A 40 -4.72 -0.13 -3.79
N ALA A 41 -4.26 -1.10 -2.98
CA ALA A 41 -4.48 -1.12 -1.54
C ALA A 41 -3.79 0.04 -0.80
N TRP A 42 -2.62 0.49 -1.25
CA TRP A 42 -1.95 1.67 -0.66
C TRP A 42 -2.75 2.96 -0.84
N PHE A 43 -3.44 3.11 -1.98
CA PHE A 43 -4.20 4.31 -2.29
C PHE A 43 -5.70 4.19 -1.97
N GLY A 44 -6.16 3.02 -1.53
CA GLY A 44 -7.59 2.79 -1.22
C GLY A 44 -8.49 2.94 -2.45
N VAL A 45 -8.00 2.50 -3.62
CA VAL A 45 -8.70 2.51 -4.92
C VAL A 45 -8.85 1.09 -5.48
N ASN A 46 -9.59 0.95 -6.58
CA ASN A 46 -9.68 -0.31 -7.31
C ASN A 46 -8.48 -0.48 -8.26
N GLN A 47 -8.05 -1.72 -8.52
CA GLN A 47 -6.93 -2.02 -9.43
C GLN A 47 -7.09 -1.49 -10.86
N GLY A 48 -8.33 -1.25 -11.31
CA GLY A 48 -8.60 -0.59 -12.59
C GLY A 48 -8.09 0.86 -12.66
N ARG A 49 -8.04 1.58 -11.53
CA ARG A 49 -7.43 2.93 -11.49
C ARG A 49 -5.92 2.88 -11.68
N ILE A 50 -5.27 1.81 -11.22
CA ILE A 50 -3.84 1.60 -11.40
C ILE A 50 -3.53 1.32 -12.88
N ALA A 51 -4.35 0.51 -13.55
CA ALA A 51 -4.24 0.28 -14.99
C ALA A 51 -4.43 1.57 -15.81
N GLU A 52 -5.43 2.39 -15.48
CA GLU A 52 -5.64 3.69 -16.16
C GLU A 52 -4.45 4.64 -16.01
N VAL A 53 -3.81 4.69 -14.83
CA VAL A 53 -2.57 5.46 -14.63
C VAL A 53 -1.44 4.92 -15.52
N GLN A 54 -1.28 3.59 -15.59
CA GLN A 54 -0.28 2.95 -16.45
C GLN A 54 -0.51 3.26 -17.94
N GLU A 55 -1.77 3.36 -18.36
CA GLU A 55 -2.20 3.72 -19.72
C GLU A 55 -2.06 5.24 -20.01
N GLY A 56 -1.69 6.05 -19.02
CA GLY A 56 -1.42 7.47 -19.19
C GLY A 56 -2.62 8.40 -18.94
N SER A 57 -3.61 8.00 -18.12
CA SER A 57 -4.78 8.83 -17.81
C SER A 57 -4.45 10.18 -17.15
N HIS A 58 -3.23 10.36 -16.66
CA HIS A 58 -2.72 11.60 -16.06
C HIS A 58 -1.75 12.37 -16.98
N GLY A 59 -1.63 11.99 -18.25
CA GLY A 59 -0.65 12.55 -19.18
C GLY A 59 0.78 12.10 -18.88
N SER A 60 1.76 12.88 -19.33
CA SER A 60 3.18 12.57 -19.17
C SER A 60 3.68 12.96 -17.78
N ILE A 61 3.64 12.01 -16.84
CA ILE A 61 4.16 12.16 -15.47
C ILE A 61 5.40 11.28 -15.31
N ALA A 62 6.47 11.85 -14.73
CA ALA A 62 7.64 11.08 -14.37
C ALA A 62 7.34 10.15 -13.18
N ALA A 63 7.79 8.90 -13.25
CA ALA A 63 7.71 7.98 -12.14
C ALA A 63 8.50 8.51 -10.93
N ALA A 64 7.92 8.38 -9.73
CA ALA A 64 8.61 8.74 -8.50
C ALA A 64 9.84 7.84 -8.26
N PRO A 65 10.94 8.39 -7.72
CA PRO A 65 12.13 7.61 -7.39
C PRO A 65 11.88 6.63 -6.24
N ALA A 66 12.74 5.61 -6.13
CA ALA A 66 12.56 4.48 -5.23
C ALA A 66 12.46 4.87 -3.74
N ASP A 67 13.12 5.94 -3.33
CA ASP A 67 13.11 6.49 -1.96
C ASP A 67 11.81 7.22 -1.58
N GLN A 68 10.95 7.50 -2.56
CA GLN A 68 9.63 8.10 -2.36
C GLN A 68 8.49 7.08 -2.43
N LEU A 69 8.80 5.82 -2.73
CA LEU A 69 7.80 4.77 -2.83
C LEU A 69 7.50 4.19 -1.45
N PRO A 70 6.24 3.81 -1.16
CA PRO A 70 5.94 3.00 0.02
C PRO A 70 6.69 1.65 -0.08
N PRO A 71 6.82 0.91 1.03
CA PRO A 71 7.43 -0.41 0.99
C PRO A 71 6.64 -1.38 0.10
N LYS A 72 7.36 -2.28 -0.57
CA LYS A 72 6.73 -3.33 -1.40
C LYS A 72 5.82 -4.23 -0.55
N GLY A 73 4.71 -4.65 -1.17
CA GLY A 73 3.76 -5.60 -0.61
C GLY A 73 2.49 -4.95 -0.04
N PRO A 74 1.54 -5.78 0.44
CA PRO A 74 0.21 -5.32 0.83
C PRO A 74 0.22 -4.55 2.17
N PRO A 75 -0.28 -3.31 2.23
CA PRO A 75 -0.27 -2.50 3.45
C PRO A 75 -1.17 -3.09 4.55
N GLY A 76 -2.24 -3.81 4.19
CA GLY A 76 -3.20 -4.35 5.15
C GLY A 76 -2.60 -5.40 6.08
N ILE A 77 -1.84 -6.36 5.53
CA ILE A 77 -1.19 -7.41 6.35
C ILE A 77 -0.06 -6.84 7.19
N LYS A 78 0.71 -5.90 6.62
CA LYS A 78 1.74 -5.13 7.34
C LYS A 78 1.15 -4.39 8.53
N GLY A 79 0.07 -3.63 8.30
CA GLY A 79 -0.63 -2.88 9.33
C GLY A 79 -1.24 -3.78 10.41
N ARG A 80 -1.81 -4.94 10.05
CA ARG A 80 -2.32 -5.92 11.02
C ARG A 80 -1.22 -6.41 11.98
N ARG A 81 -0.04 -6.72 11.44
CA ARG A 81 1.11 -7.17 12.25
C ARG A 81 1.62 -6.05 13.16
N LEU A 82 1.78 -4.83 12.63
CA LEU A 82 2.17 -3.66 13.41
C LEU A 82 1.19 -3.40 14.56
N ARG A 83 -0.12 -3.36 14.27
CA ARG A 83 -1.17 -3.17 15.28
C ARG A 83 -1.10 -4.23 16.40
N ALA A 84 -0.81 -5.48 16.04
CA ALA A 84 -0.70 -6.56 17.02
C ALA A 84 0.51 -6.39 17.95
N VAL A 85 1.66 -5.93 17.43
CA VAL A 85 2.83 -5.63 18.28
C VAL A 85 2.52 -4.44 19.19
N VAL A 86 2.00 -3.34 18.64
CA VAL A 86 1.62 -2.16 19.42
C VAL A 86 0.68 -2.53 20.58
N GLY A 87 -0.34 -3.35 20.31
CA GLY A 87 -1.26 -3.81 21.36
C GLY A 87 -0.56 -4.57 22.49
N ARG A 88 0.29 -5.55 22.15
CA ARG A 88 1.03 -6.34 23.15
C ARG A 88 2.05 -5.50 23.92
N THR A 89 2.74 -4.57 23.25
CA THR A 89 3.70 -3.69 23.89
C THR A 89 3.01 -2.75 24.88
N LEU A 90 1.84 -2.19 24.53
CA LEU A 90 1.06 -1.36 25.45
C LEU A 90 0.61 -2.15 26.69
N GLU A 91 0.15 -3.39 26.50
CA GLU A 91 -0.24 -4.29 27.60
C GLU A 91 0.94 -4.61 28.53
N ALA A 92 2.09 -4.97 27.97
CA ALA A 92 3.30 -5.30 28.73
C ALA A 92 3.85 -4.10 29.51
N LEU A 93 3.80 -2.89 28.93
CA LEU A 93 4.21 -1.66 29.61
C LEU A 93 3.25 -1.29 30.74
N THR A 94 1.94 -1.47 30.53
CA THR A 94 0.91 -1.11 31.52
C THR A 94 0.91 -2.07 32.71
N SER A 95 1.17 -3.36 32.47
CA SER A 95 1.27 -4.40 33.51
C SER A 95 2.62 -4.42 34.24
N GLY A 96 3.63 -3.72 33.73
CA GLY A 96 4.99 -3.74 34.25
C GLY A 96 5.79 -5.00 33.87
N GLU A 97 5.29 -5.81 32.92
CA GLU A 97 5.99 -6.97 32.38
C GLU A 97 7.18 -6.60 31.48
N ALA A 98 7.19 -5.37 30.96
CA ALA A 98 8.28 -4.84 30.14
C ALA A 98 8.73 -3.45 30.62
N SER A 99 10.04 -3.18 30.50
CA SER A 99 10.58 -1.83 30.71
C SER A 99 10.21 -0.90 29.54
N PRO A 100 10.21 0.43 29.74
CA PRO A 100 10.09 1.40 28.65
C PRO A 100 11.11 1.19 27.52
N GLU A 101 12.33 0.78 27.86
CA GLU A 101 13.41 0.47 26.91
C GLU A 101 13.06 -0.74 26.03
N ASP A 102 12.55 -1.81 26.64
CA ASP A 102 12.09 -3.00 25.91
C ASP A 102 10.93 -2.65 24.99
N GLY A 103 9.95 -1.87 25.48
CA GLY A 103 8.83 -1.43 24.68
C GLY A 103 9.26 -0.58 23.48
N MET A 104 10.21 0.33 23.67
CA MET A 104 10.77 1.14 22.59
C MET A 104 11.50 0.27 21.56
N SER A 105 12.26 -0.73 21.98
CA SER A 105 12.92 -1.68 21.08
C SER A 105 11.90 -2.45 20.24
N GLN A 106 10.87 -3.02 20.87
CA GLN A 106 9.82 -3.77 20.18
C GLN A 106 9.07 -2.92 19.13
N LEU A 107 8.79 -1.66 19.44
CA LEU A 107 8.13 -0.75 18.51
C LEU A 107 9.03 -0.38 17.32
N ARG A 108 10.32 -0.15 17.56
CA ARG A 108 11.30 0.10 16.47
C ARG A 108 11.40 -1.10 15.53
N ASP A 109 11.48 -2.32 16.07
CA ASP A 109 11.52 -3.53 15.27
C ASP A 109 10.24 -3.72 14.45
N ALA A 110 9.07 -3.41 15.05
CA ALA A 110 7.80 -3.48 14.37
C ALA A 110 7.67 -2.47 13.22
N LEU A 111 8.16 -1.24 13.43
CA LEU A 111 8.21 -0.20 12.38
C LEU A 111 9.17 -0.61 11.26
N ALA A 112 10.39 -1.03 11.59
CA ALA A 112 11.36 -1.52 10.61
C ALA A 112 10.79 -2.67 9.76
N ARG A 113 10.02 -3.57 10.39
CA ARG A 113 9.33 -4.64 9.67
C ARG A 113 8.19 -4.12 8.78
N TYR A 114 7.40 -3.15 9.25
CA TYR A 114 6.36 -2.52 8.42
C TYR A 114 6.97 -1.88 7.16
N ASP A 115 8.09 -1.17 7.33
CA ASP A 115 8.83 -0.45 6.29
C ASP A 115 9.70 -1.34 5.39
N SER A 116 9.84 -2.63 5.72
CA SER A 116 10.58 -3.58 4.89
C SER A 116 9.80 -3.96 3.62
N HIS A 117 10.50 -4.27 2.53
CA HIS A 117 9.87 -4.84 1.33
C HIS A 117 9.41 -6.28 1.56
N GLU A 118 8.18 -6.60 1.14
CA GLU A 118 7.62 -7.96 1.15
C GLU A 118 7.23 -8.43 -0.26
N ALA A 119 7.09 -9.74 -0.46
CA ALA A 119 6.79 -10.38 -1.74
C ALA A 119 5.32 -10.30 -2.19
#